data_AF-A0AAN9Y3Y5-F1
#
_entry.id   AF-A0AAN9Y3Y5-F1
#
_cell.length_a   1.000
_cell.length_b   1.000
_cell.length_c   1.000
_cell.angle_alpha   90.00
_cell.angle_beta   90.00
_cell.angle_gamma   90.00
#
_symmetry.space_group_name_H-M   'P 1'
#
loop_
_entity.id
_entity.type
_entity.pdbx_description
1 polymer ?
#
loop_
_entity_poly.entity_id
_entity_poly.type
_entity_poly.pdbx_seq_one_letter_code
_entity_poly.pdbx_strand_id
1 'polypeptide(L)'
;MDMEVTQETVEELRTLFLEKLKQEYNNSTNLFHEADLNRVKNGDAWLIRFLIHHEGNVKDAFNMLWETCEWRKSMNVNEISERNVCMDYLTEGSLFPYGCDKDDKLLLVFRCKFHFKGQKNFEELKRCLIYWFERLERHTNGDQITIFFDMMDTGLSNMDMEFIKYLISLNKYYYPAFINYILIFEMPWVLNAAFRIIKSWLPARAVQKIKFLNKSTIREYVNPNKMLASWGGEDDYVFDFSPESRFDLSSTSTQLPIKMDEAKKKTVHFALNHSSAESSPVSTSNRDVKFENETSETIGPLIKVIHPDTVHFNWNGTEFVGSINVENISDKNVLYKIKTTSPDRFRVRPNSGILQQGVSAKITVVLQSGYPINSVLKDKFLIMAMVSECEYATSQEIIEIWKRCDTVKLEQHRLKCSVVEPLESSNVHTNGNATHFTSPDDLHEKVEQLRSLVRSRQSILTSFVLKTL
;
A
#
# COMPACT_ATOMS: atom_id res chain seq x y z
N MET A 1 -17.89 -13.70 -20.85
CA MET A 1 -17.38 -14.79 -21.69
C MET A 1 -15.95 -14.98 -21.25
N ASP A 2 -15.70 -15.98 -20.41
CA ASP A 2 -14.33 -16.32 -20.02
C ASP A 2 -13.61 -16.74 -21.29
N MET A 3 -12.52 -16.04 -21.60
CA MET A 3 -11.77 -16.31 -22.81
C MET A 3 -10.95 -17.58 -22.62
N GLU A 4 -11.27 -18.57 -23.43
CA GLU A 4 -10.65 -19.88 -23.39
C GLU A 4 -9.26 -19.79 -24.03
N VAL A 5 -8.22 -20.02 -23.23
CA VAL A 5 -6.85 -20.17 -23.74
C VAL A 5 -6.79 -21.46 -24.55
N THR A 6 -6.43 -21.37 -25.82
CA THR A 6 -6.35 -22.52 -26.73
C THR A 6 -4.92 -23.04 -26.84
N GLN A 7 -4.76 -24.31 -27.23
CA GLN A 7 -3.42 -24.88 -27.47
C GLN A 7 -2.66 -24.11 -28.57
N GLU A 8 -3.39 -23.55 -29.55
CA GLU A 8 -2.80 -22.73 -30.62
C GLU A 8 -2.12 -21.48 -30.08
N THR A 9 -2.75 -20.74 -29.15
CA THR A 9 -2.15 -19.52 -28.58
C THR A 9 -0.99 -19.82 -27.64
N VAL A 10 -1.00 -20.97 -26.96
CA VAL A 10 0.15 -21.46 -26.17
C VAL A 10 1.34 -21.74 -27.10
N GLU A 11 1.09 -22.36 -28.24
CA GLU A 11 2.12 -22.74 -29.21
C GLU A 11 2.69 -21.53 -29.94
N GLU A 12 1.84 -20.56 -30.27
CA GLU A 12 2.25 -19.26 -30.82
C GLU A 12 3.14 -18.51 -29.82
N LEU A 13 2.73 -18.39 -28.56
CA LEU A 13 3.51 -17.76 -27.50
C LEU A 13 4.88 -18.42 -27.33
N ARG A 14 4.93 -19.76 -27.29
CA ARG A 14 6.19 -20.51 -27.20
C ARG A 14 7.08 -20.25 -28.40
N THR A 15 6.50 -20.25 -29.60
CA THR A 15 7.23 -20.03 -30.86
C THR A 15 7.86 -18.64 -30.88
N LEU A 16 7.10 -17.59 -30.58
CA LEU A 16 7.60 -16.22 -30.51
C LEU A 16 8.77 -16.08 -29.52
N PHE A 17 8.65 -16.69 -28.33
CA PHE A 17 9.71 -16.71 -27.33
C PHE A 17 10.99 -17.38 -27.87
N LEU A 18 10.86 -18.56 -28.45
CA LEU A 18 12.00 -19.33 -28.94
C LEU A 18 12.65 -18.71 -30.18
N GLU A 19 11.88 -18.06 -31.05
CA GLU A 19 12.42 -17.33 -32.21
C GLU A 19 13.22 -16.11 -31.79
N LYS A 20 12.69 -15.26 -30.90
CA LYS A 20 13.45 -14.13 -30.35
C LYS A 20 14.68 -14.62 -29.59
N LEU A 21 14.55 -15.67 -28.79
CA LEU A 21 15.69 -16.26 -28.08
C LEU A 21 16.78 -16.72 -29.05
N LYS A 22 16.46 -17.37 -30.17
CA LYS A 22 17.45 -17.77 -31.18
C LYS A 22 18.16 -16.57 -31.82
N GLN A 23 17.42 -15.49 -32.09
CA GLN A 23 17.99 -14.26 -32.66
C GLN A 23 18.98 -13.60 -31.70
N GLU A 24 18.64 -13.53 -30.41
CA GLU A 24 19.47 -12.92 -29.36
C GLU A 24 20.62 -13.85 -28.91
N TYR A 25 20.44 -15.18 -28.96
CA TYR A 25 21.45 -16.16 -28.55
C TYR A 25 22.70 -16.12 -29.45
N ASN A 26 22.53 -15.77 -30.73
CA ASN A 26 23.66 -15.52 -31.62
C ASN A 26 24.55 -14.36 -31.16
N ASN A 27 24.08 -13.53 -30.21
CA ASN A 27 24.79 -12.39 -29.63
C ASN A 27 25.20 -12.60 -28.15
N SER A 28 24.58 -13.53 -27.41
CA SER A 28 24.88 -13.79 -26.00
C SER A 28 24.46 -15.20 -25.55
N THR A 29 25.37 -15.95 -24.93
CA THR A 29 25.15 -17.35 -24.53
C THR A 29 24.45 -17.53 -23.18
N ASN A 30 24.14 -16.45 -22.45
CA ASN A 30 23.65 -16.54 -21.08
C ASN A 30 22.58 -15.47 -20.78
N LEU A 31 21.45 -15.48 -21.50
CA LEU A 31 20.38 -14.49 -21.31
C LEU A 31 19.44 -14.83 -20.15
N PHE A 32 19.00 -16.09 -20.01
CA PHE A 32 18.04 -16.54 -18.99
C PHE A 32 18.60 -17.68 -18.14
N HIS A 33 17.90 -18.04 -17.07
CA HIS A 33 18.23 -19.22 -16.27
C HIS A 33 17.67 -20.49 -16.94
N GLU A 34 18.40 -21.61 -16.86
CA GLU A 34 18.03 -22.85 -17.55
C GLU A 34 16.67 -23.42 -17.10
N ALA A 35 16.35 -23.33 -15.81
CA ALA A 35 15.07 -23.78 -15.28
C ALA A 35 13.87 -23.05 -15.93
N ASP A 36 13.99 -21.74 -16.17
CA ASP A 36 12.92 -20.96 -16.80
C ASP A 36 12.82 -21.28 -18.30
N LEU A 37 13.95 -21.46 -18.99
CA LEU A 37 13.97 -21.95 -20.36
C LEU A 37 13.32 -23.33 -20.49
N ASN A 38 13.57 -24.23 -19.53
CA ASN A 38 12.97 -25.56 -19.50
C ASN A 38 11.44 -25.47 -19.33
N ARG A 39 10.95 -24.59 -18.45
CA ARG A 39 9.50 -24.34 -18.29
C ARG A 39 8.87 -23.88 -19.59
N VAL A 40 9.49 -22.93 -20.31
CA VAL A 40 8.96 -22.44 -21.59
C VAL A 40 8.96 -23.53 -22.66
N LYS A 41 10.06 -24.28 -22.77
CA LYS A 41 10.23 -25.30 -23.83
C LYS A 41 9.33 -26.50 -23.64
N ASN A 42 9.16 -26.94 -22.39
CA ASN A 42 8.64 -28.27 -22.08
C ASN A 42 7.35 -28.25 -21.23
N GLY A 43 6.80 -27.07 -20.88
CA GLY A 43 5.63 -26.97 -20.01
C GLY A 43 4.64 -25.88 -20.39
N ASP A 44 3.38 -26.28 -20.56
CA ASP A 44 2.31 -25.37 -21.00
C ASP A 44 1.73 -24.58 -19.83
N ALA A 45 1.72 -25.17 -18.63
CA ALA A 45 1.08 -24.59 -17.45
C ALA A 45 1.57 -23.18 -17.12
N TRP A 46 2.87 -22.89 -17.32
CA TRP A 46 3.40 -21.56 -17.07
C TRP A 46 2.98 -20.56 -18.15
N LEU A 47 3.03 -20.97 -19.43
CA LEU A 47 2.64 -20.15 -20.58
C LEU A 47 1.15 -19.77 -20.53
N ILE A 48 0.29 -20.74 -20.20
CA ILE A 48 -1.15 -20.54 -20.02
C ILE A 48 -1.43 -19.41 -19.03
N ARG A 49 -0.66 -19.30 -17.94
CA ARG A 49 -0.87 -18.24 -16.94
C ARG A 49 -0.59 -16.85 -17.48
N PHE A 50 0.42 -16.67 -18.35
CA PHE A 50 0.66 -15.38 -19.02
C PHE A 50 -0.49 -15.02 -19.95
N LEU A 51 -1.00 -15.99 -20.71
CA LEU A 51 -2.17 -15.80 -21.58
C LEU A 51 -3.42 -15.45 -20.77
N ILE A 52 -3.69 -16.14 -19.65
CA ILE A 52 -4.79 -15.80 -18.74
C ILE A 52 -4.62 -14.36 -18.20
N HIS A 53 -3.41 -13.99 -17.78
CA HIS A 53 -3.12 -12.66 -17.24
C HIS A 53 -3.41 -11.55 -18.26
N HIS A 54 -3.06 -11.79 -19.52
CA HIS A 54 -3.22 -10.85 -20.63
C HIS A 54 -4.42 -11.12 -21.53
N GLU A 55 -5.43 -11.85 -21.03
CA GLU A 55 -6.68 -12.01 -21.77
C GLU A 55 -6.44 -12.59 -23.18
N GLY A 56 -5.67 -13.67 -23.27
CA GLY A 56 -5.34 -14.32 -24.55
C GLY A 56 -4.52 -13.47 -25.52
N ASN A 57 -4.14 -12.24 -25.18
CA ASN A 57 -3.28 -11.41 -26.00
C ASN A 57 -1.85 -11.97 -25.98
N VAL A 58 -1.51 -12.71 -27.04
CA VAL A 58 -0.23 -13.40 -27.18
C VAL A 58 0.95 -12.44 -27.13
N LYS A 59 0.82 -11.24 -27.73
CA LYS A 59 1.92 -10.25 -27.76
C LYS A 59 2.23 -9.71 -26.37
N ASP A 60 1.21 -9.36 -25.60
CA ASP A 60 1.41 -8.84 -24.24
C ASP A 60 1.88 -9.95 -23.29
N ALA A 61 1.33 -11.17 -23.43
CA ALA A 61 1.80 -12.35 -22.72
C ALA A 61 3.28 -12.66 -23.01
N PHE A 62 3.70 -12.54 -24.27
CA PHE A 62 5.09 -12.69 -24.69
C PHE A 62 6.00 -11.65 -24.05
N ASN A 63 5.61 -10.37 -24.06
CA ASN A 63 6.41 -9.30 -23.45
C ASN A 63 6.58 -9.55 -21.94
N MET A 64 5.50 -9.88 -21.23
CA MET A 64 5.55 -10.19 -19.81
C MET A 64 6.42 -11.43 -19.53
N LEU A 65 6.30 -12.50 -20.32
CA LEU A 65 7.12 -13.71 -20.17
C LEU A 65 8.61 -13.41 -20.36
N TRP A 66 8.97 -12.62 -21.37
CA TRP A 66 10.34 -12.21 -21.63
C TRP A 66 10.91 -11.40 -20.47
N GLU A 67 10.21 -10.33 -20.06
CA GLU A 67 10.60 -9.48 -18.92
C GLU A 67 10.69 -10.28 -17.61
N THR A 68 9.81 -11.27 -17.43
CA THR A 68 9.85 -12.17 -16.27
C THR A 68 11.12 -13.01 -16.27
N CYS A 69 11.54 -13.57 -17.41
CA CYS A 69 12.79 -14.33 -17.49
C CYS A 69 14.03 -13.46 -17.19
N GLU A 70 14.05 -12.22 -17.69
CA GLU A 70 15.11 -11.24 -17.39
C GLU A 70 15.14 -10.88 -15.90
N TRP A 71 13.98 -10.55 -15.34
CA TRP A 71 13.84 -10.20 -13.94
C TRP A 71 14.25 -11.36 -13.02
N ARG A 72 13.77 -12.58 -13.29
CA ARG A 72 14.08 -13.78 -12.51
C ARG A 72 15.58 -14.03 -12.45
N LYS A 73 16.29 -13.84 -13.57
CA LYS A 73 17.74 -13.93 -13.61
C LYS A 73 18.42 -12.81 -12.84
N SER A 74 18.05 -11.55 -13.09
CA SER A 74 18.72 -10.40 -12.44
C SER A 74 18.58 -10.40 -10.91
N MET A 75 17.50 -11.00 -10.39
CA MET A 75 17.22 -11.09 -8.96
C MET A 75 17.68 -12.42 -8.32
N ASN A 76 18.29 -13.33 -9.08
CA ASN A 76 18.66 -14.69 -8.65
C ASN A 76 17.47 -15.43 -8.00
N VAL A 77 16.32 -15.41 -8.67
CA VAL A 77 15.05 -15.95 -8.14
C VAL A 77 15.11 -17.47 -8.04
N ASN A 78 15.73 -18.14 -9.02
CA ASN A 78 15.81 -19.61 -9.01
C ASN A 78 16.71 -20.14 -7.87
N GLU A 79 17.64 -19.31 -7.40
CA GLU A 79 18.56 -19.61 -6.32
C GLU A 79 18.00 -19.20 -4.93
N ILE A 80 16.86 -18.52 -4.87
CA ILE A 80 16.33 -18.00 -3.61
C ILE A 80 15.98 -19.16 -2.65
N SER A 81 16.44 -19.06 -1.41
CA SER A 81 16.20 -20.03 -0.34
C SER A 81 16.33 -19.37 1.02
N GLU A 82 15.90 -20.04 2.09
CA GLU A 82 16.05 -19.57 3.47
C GLU A 82 17.53 -19.33 3.86
N ARG A 83 18.48 -19.91 3.10
CA ARG A 83 19.92 -19.74 3.32
C ARG A 83 20.45 -18.39 2.83
N ASN A 84 19.70 -17.67 1.98
CA ASN A 84 20.16 -16.44 1.32
C ASN A 84 19.15 -15.29 1.38
N VAL A 85 18.26 -15.31 2.36
CA VAL A 85 17.36 -14.21 2.71
C VAL A 85 17.42 -13.96 4.22
N CYS A 86 17.00 -12.77 4.66
CA CYS A 86 17.02 -12.40 6.08
C CYS A 86 16.10 -13.32 6.92
N MET A 87 16.72 -14.20 7.71
CA MET A 87 16.01 -15.17 8.57
C MET A 87 15.15 -14.51 9.65
N ASP A 88 15.55 -13.35 10.17
CA ASP A 88 14.75 -12.62 11.15
C ASP A 88 13.37 -12.25 10.57
N TYR A 89 13.33 -11.83 9.30
CA TYR A 89 12.08 -11.47 8.62
C TYR A 89 11.21 -12.68 8.28
N LEU A 90 11.80 -13.86 8.07
CA LEU A 90 11.06 -15.11 7.83
C LEU A 90 10.44 -15.69 9.10
N THR A 91 11.14 -15.53 10.23
CA THR A 91 10.80 -16.20 11.50
C THR A 91 9.90 -15.37 12.41
N GLU A 92 9.89 -14.04 12.27
CA GLU A 92 9.02 -13.15 13.07
C GLU A 92 7.50 -13.34 12.83
N GLY A 93 7.13 -14.05 11.76
CA GLY A 93 5.76 -14.38 11.43
C GLY A 93 4.91 -13.20 10.98
N SER A 94 5.49 -12.13 10.42
CA SER A 94 4.69 -11.09 9.74
C SER A 94 4.09 -11.58 8.42
N LEU A 95 4.70 -12.60 7.81
CA LEU A 95 4.28 -13.19 6.54
C LEU A 95 4.47 -14.71 6.57
N PHE A 96 3.41 -15.48 6.33
CA PHE A 96 3.48 -16.94 6.29
C PHE A 96 2.28 -17.57 5.56
N PRO A 97 2.43 -18.77 4.97
CA PRO A 97 1.31 -19.51 4.41
C PRO A 97 0.63 -20.38 5.47
N TYR A 98 -0.69 -20.29 5.58
CA TYR A 98 -1.47 -21.17 6.46
C TYR A 98 -2.97 -21.14 6.13
N GLY A 99 -3.64 -22.29 6.22
CA GLY A 99 -5.06 -22.41 5.95
C GLY A 99 -5.41 -22.24 4.47
N CYS A 100 -6.71 -22.22 4.15
CA CYS A 100 -7.17 -21.98 2.78
C CYS A 100 -8.49 -21.21 2.76
N ASP A 101 -8.77 -20.54 1.65
CA ASP A 101 -10.10 -19.99 1.39
C ASP A 101 -11.10 -21.11 1.00
N LYS A 102 -12.35 -20.72 0.73
CA LYS A 102 -13.41 -21.65 0.31
C LYS A 102 -13.27 -22.18 -1.12
N ASP A 103 -12.38 -21.61 -1.92
CA ASP A 103 -12.02 -22.12 -3.24
C ASP A 103 -10.79 -23.06 -3.14
N ASP A 104 -10.47 -23.49 -1.91
CA ASP A 104 -9.33 -24.32 -1.53
C ASP A 104 -7.96 -23.74 -1.93
N LYS A 105 -7.86 -22.41 -2.06
CA LYS A 105 -6.58 -21.72 -2.31
C LYS A 105 -5.87 -21.41 -1.01
N LEU A 106 -4.60 -21.79 -0.94
CA LEU A 106 -3.73 -21.54 0.21
C LEU A 106 -3.66 -20.04 0.52
N LEU A 107 -3.82 -19.67 1.79
CA LEU A 107 -3.67 -18.28 2.21
C LEU A 107 -2.19 -17.96 2.40
N LEU A 108 -1.75 -16.83 1.85
CA LEU A 108 -0.55 -16.13 2.29
C LEU A 108 -0.96 -15.02 3.26
N VAL A 109 -0.73 -15.27 4.54
CA VAL A 109 -1.15 -14.42 5.65
C VAL A 109 -0.12 -13.32 5.90
N PHE A 110 -0.54 -12.07 5.80
CA PHE A 110 0.18 -10.88 6.23
C PHE A 110 -0.39 -10.40 7.55
N ARG A 111 0.35 -10.58 8.66
CA ARG A 111 0.01 -9.98 9.96
C ARG A 111 0.55 -8.56 10.00
N CYS A 112 -0.25 -7.61 9.51
CA CYS A 112 0.15 -6.23 9.27
C CYS A 112 0.65 -5.50 10.54
N LYS A 113 0.20 -5.91 11.74
CA LYS A 113 0.67 -5.30 13.01
C LYS A 113 2.17 -5.45 13.26
N PHE A 114 2.83 -6.44 12.64
CA PHE A 114 4.28 -6.64 12.73
C PHE A 114 5.06 -5.89 11.65
N HIS A 115 4.38 -5.25 10.70
CA HIS A 115 5.01 -4.47 9.65
C HIS A 115 4.94 -2.98 9.98
N PHE A 116 6.09 -2.33 10.17
CA PHE A 116 6.16 -0.88 10.37
C PHE A 116 6.99 -0.24 9.26
N LYS A 117 6.46 0.87 8.71
CA LYS A 117 7.12 1.60 7.63
C LYS A 117 8.53 2.03 8.04
N GLY A 118 9.53 1.67 7.23
CA GLY A 118 10.91 2.10 7.39
C GLY A 118 11.70 1.39 8.50
N GLN A 119 11.13 0.36 9.14
CA GLN A 119 11.83 -0.41 10.18
C GLN A 119 12.78 -1.46 9.58
N LYS A 120 12.44 -1.99 8.40
CA LYS A 120 13.19 -3.07 7.74
C LYS A 120 14.05 -2.53 6.59
N ASN A 121 15.15 -3.23 6.31
CA ASN A 121 15.86 -3.03 5.06
C ASN A 121 14.94 -3.44 3.91
N PHE A 122 14.70 -2.50 3.00
CA PHE A 122 13.69 -2.70 1.96
C PHE A 122 14.08 -3.78 0.95
N GLU A 123 15.37 -3.89 0.58
CA GLU A 123 15.82 -4.92 -0.36
C GLU A 123 15.76 -6.32 0.26
N GLU A 124 16.11 -6.47 1.54
CA GLU A 124 15.95 -7.74 2.26
C GLU A 124 14.47 -8.14 2.41
N LEU A 125 13.59 -7.15 2.66
CA LEU A 125 12.16 -7.38 2.72
C LEU A 125 11.59 -7.84 1.37
N LYS A 126 12.03 -7.24 0.25
CA LYS A 126 11.67 -7.69 -1.10
C LYS A 126 12.10 -9.14 -1.33
N ARG A 127 13.34 -9.49 -0.96
CA ARG A 127 13.86 -10.86 -1.09
C ARG A 127 13.04 -11.86 -0.26
N CYS A 128 12.65 -11.51 0.96
CA CYS A 128 11.79 -12.37 1.79
C CYS A 128 10.40 -12.56 1.18
N LEU A 129 9.82 -11.53 0.58
CA LEU A 129 8.55 -11.64 -0.14
C LEU A 129 8.67 -12.55 -1.37
N ILE A 130 9.73 -12.40 -2.17
CA ILE A 130 10.02 -13.28 -3.30
C ILE A 130 10.20 -14.73 -2.83
N TYR A 131 10.90 -14.95 -1.71
CA TYR A 131 11.09 -16.29 -1.15
C TYR A 131 9.74 -16.97 -0.86
N TRP A 132 8.82 -16.27 -0.20
CA TRP A 132 7.50 -16.81 0.09
C TRP A 132 6.69 -17.06 -1.18
N PHE A 133 6.73 -16.15 -2.16
CA PHE A 133 6.07 -16.35 -3.45
C PHE A 133 6.59 -17.59 -4.17
N GLU A 134 7.91 -17.74 -4.28
CA GLU A 134 8.54 -18.89 -4.94
C GLU A 134 8.30 -20.20 -4.18
N ARG A 135 8.31 -20.18 -2.85
CA ARG A 135 7.95 -21.36 -2.03
C ARG A 135 6.50 -21.77 -2.27
N LEU A 136 5.60 -20.81 -2.41
CA LEU A 136 4.19 -21.08 -2.70
C LEU A 136 4.01 -21.60 -4.12
N GLU A 137 4.64 -20.99 -5.13
CA GLU A 137 4.65 -21.47 -6.51
C GLU A 137 5.03 -22.95 -6.61
N ARG A 138 6.06 -23.38 -5.86
CA ARG A 138 6.45 -24.79 -5.79
C ARG A 138 5.44 -25.64 -5.02
N HIS A 139 4.99 -25.18 -3.85
CA HIS A 139 4.10 -25.94 -2.99
C HIS A 139 2.72 -26.16 -3.61
N THR A 140 2.16 -25.16 -4.28
CA THR A 140 0.85 -25.23 -4.95
C THR A 140 0.95 -25.76 -6.37
N ASN A 141 2.15 -26.12 -6.84
CA ASN A 141 2.41 -26.51 -8.22
C ASN A 141 1.85 -25.49 -9.24
N GLY A 142 2.03 -24.20 -8.94
CA GLY A 142 1.58 -23.08 -9.76
C GLY A 142 0.09 -22.75 -9.69
N ASP A 143 -0.68 -23.37 -8.79
CA ASP A 143 -2.06 -22.96 -8.49
C ASP A 143 -2.11 -21.62 -7.75
N GLN A 144 -3.25 -20.93 -7.85
CA GLN A 144 -3.47 -19.62 -7.27
C GLN A 144 -3.40 -19.64 -5.73
N ILE A 145 -3.01 -18.51 -5.16
CA ILE A 145 -3.05 -18.25 -3.72
C ILE A 145 -4.02 -17.12 -3.40
N THR A 146 -4.46 -17.04 -2.15
CA THR A 146 -5.19 -15.88 -1.63
C THR A 146 -4.29 -15.09 -0.70
N ILE A 147 -4.15 -13.78 -0.94
CA ILE A 147 -3.44 -12.90 -0.02
C ILE A 147 -4.41 -12.49 1.08
N PHE A 148 -4.07 -12.78 2.33
CA PHE A 148 -4.88 -12.45 3.49
C PHE A 148 -4.17 -11.39 4.34
N PHE A 149 -4.64 -10.15 4.30
CA PHE A 149 -4.16 -9.07 5.15
C PHE A 149 -4.93 -9.07 6.48
N ASP A 150 -4.31 -9.62 7.53
CA ASP A 150 -4.76 -9.46 8.90
C ASP A 150 -4.38 -8.07 9.40
N MET A 151 -5.36 -7.18 9.47
CA MET A 151 -5.16 -5.78 9.84
C MET A 151 -5.65 -5.46 11.27
N MET A 152 -5.91 -6.47 12.09
CA MET A 152 -6.16 -6.24 13.52
C MET A 152 -4.96 -5.56 14.17
N ASP A 153 -5.23 -4.64 15.10
CA ASP A 153 -4.22 -3.86 15.84
C ASP A 153 -3.28 -3.03 14.94
N THR A 154 -3.72 -2.65 13.75
CA THR A 154 -2.95 -1.79 12.84
C THR A 154 -3.32 -0.31 12.93
N GLY A 155 -2.37 0.55 12.59
CA GLY A 155 -2.54 1.99 12.47
C GLY A 155 -1.75 2.59 11.32
N LEU A 156 -1.65 3.92 11.28
CA LEU A 156 -0.98 4.63 10.18
C LEU A 156 0.52 4.28 10.05
N SER A 157 1.19 3.93 11.15
CA SER A 157 2.60 3.51 11.15
C SER A 157 2.85 2.19 10.42
N ASN A 158 1.82 1.34 10.29
CA ASN A 158 1.88 0.09 9.54
C ASN A 158 1.71 0.29 8.02
N MET A 159 1.23 1.46 7.57
CA MET A 159 1.00 1.72 6.15
C MET A 159 2.28 2.04 5.40
N ASP A 160 2.91 0.99 4.89
CA ASP A 160 4.08 1.08 4.02
C ASP A 160 3.67 1.09 2.54
N MET A 161 3.46 2.31 2.03
CA MET A 161 3.04 2.55 0.65
C MET A 161 4.07 2.06 -0.38
N GLU A 162 5.37 2.03 -0.03
CA GLU A 162 6.43 1.57 -0.93
C GLU A 162 6.40 0.05 -1.05
N PHE A 163 6.27 -0.65 0.08
CA PHE A 163 6.10 -2.10 0.12
C PHE A 163 4.84 -2.56 -0.61
N ILE A 164 3.69 -1.91 -0.38
CA ILE A 164 2.43 -2.26 -1.06
C ILE A 164 2.56 -2.05 -2.57
N LYS A 165 3.18 -0.96 -3.01
CA LYS A 165 3.42 -0.71 -4.43
C LYS A 165 4.33 -1.78 -5.04
N TYR A 166 5.34 -2.22 -4.31
CA TYR A 166 6.21 -3.32 -4.75
C TYR A 166 5.46 -4.66 -4.86
N LEU A 167 4.64 -5.02 -3.87
CA LEU A 167 3.80 -6.22 -3.90
C LEU A 167 2.85 -6.22 -5.11
N ILE A 168 2.25 -5.06 -5.41
CA ILE A 168 1.39 -4.90 -6.59
C ILE A 168 2.21 -5.08 -7.88
N SER A 169 3.39 -4.47 -7.96
CA SER A 169 4.29 -4.61 -9.12
C SER A 169 4.71 -6.05 -9.36
N LEU A 170 5.05 -6.83 -8.31
CA LEU A 170 5.40 -8.26 -8.47
C LEU A 170 4.29 -9.02 -9.20
N ASN A 171 3.05 -8.87 -8.76
CA ASN A 171 1.90 -9.56 -9.35
C ASN A 171 1.53 -9.03 -10.73
N LYS A 172 1.76 -7.75 -10.98
CA LYS A 172 1.46 -7.11 -12.26
C LYS A 172 2.45 -7.50 -13.36
N TYR A 173 3.73 -7.65 -13.01
CA TYR A 173 4.80 -7.78 -14.01
C TYR A 173 5.44 -9.17 -14.07
N TYR A 174 5.45 -9.94 -12.96
CA TYR A 174 6.31 -11.12 -12.85
C TYR A 174 5.61 -12.41 -12.39
N TYR A 175 4.47 -12.31 -11.70
CA TYR A 175 3.70 -13.46 -11.23
C TYR A 175 2.33 -13.56 -11.93
N PRO A 176 2.28 -14.14 -13.15
CA PRO A 176 1.07 -14.15 -13.98
C PRO A 176 -0.03 -15.01 -13.35
N ALA A 177 -1.28 -14.53 -13.43
CA ALA A 177 -2.47 -15.20 -12.91
C ALA A 177 -2.35 -15.83 -11.49
N PHE A 178 -1.53 -15.27 -10.59
CA PHE A 178 -1.16 -15.92 -9.32
C PHE A 178 -2.18 -15.76 -8.17
N ILE A 179 -2.99 -14.69 -8.19
CA ILE A 179 -3.86 -14.33 -7.06
C ILE A 179 -5.31 -14.75 -7.31
N ASN A 180 -5.93 -15.48 -6.38
CA ASN A 180 -7.37 -15.75 -6.32
C ASN A 180 -8.13 -14.57 -5.70
N TYR A 181 -8.02 -14.39 -4.37
CA TYR A 181 -8.55 -13.22 -3.64
C TYR A 181 -7.46 -12.37 -2.99
N ILE A 182 -7.84 -11.12 -2.69
CA ILE A 182 -7.15 -10.26 -1.74
C ILE A 182 -8.13 -9.98 -0.60
N LEU A 183 -7.99 -10.69 0.51
CA LEU A 183 -8.85 -10.58 1.67
C LEU A 183 -8.25 -9.57 2.66
N ILE A 184 -9.00 -8.53 3.01
CA ILE A 184 -8.58 -7.49 3.95
C ILE A 184 -9.44 -7.60 5.20
N PHE A 185 -8.88 -8.19 6.26
CA PHE A 185 -9.58 -8.48 7.49
C PHE A 185 -9.38 -7.39 8.54
N GLU A 186 -10.48 -6.91 9.14
CA GLU A 186 -10.50 -5.92 10.22
C GLU A 186 -9.77 -4.62 9.87
N MET A 187 -9.96 -4.10 8.64
CA MET A 187 -9.35 -2.84 8.22
C MET A 187 -9.77 -1.67 9.13
N PRO A 188 -8.82 -0.98 9.80
CA PRO A 188 -9.14 0.21 10.56
C PRO A 188 -9.62 1.34 9.65
N TRP A 189 -10.69 2.02 10.06
CA TRP A 189 -11.31 3.09 9.27
C TRP A 189 -10.35 4.23 8.93
N VAL A 190 -9.33 4.48 9.77
CA VAL A 190 -8.31 5.52 9.57
C VAL A 190 -7.46 5.24 8.33
N LEU A 191 -7.37 3.98 7.88
CA LEU A 191 -6.58 3.57 6.71
C LEU A 191 -7.34 3.68 5.38
N ASN A 192 -8.63 4.03 5.40
CA ASN A 192 -9.44 4.22 4.19
C ASN A 192 -8.80 5.19 3.18
N ALA A 193 -8.17 6.26 3.68
CA ALA A 193 -7.52 7.24 2.81
C ALA A 193 -6.33 6.63 2.05
N ALA A 194 -5.50 5.84 2.73
CA ALA A 194 -4.39 5.13 2.12
C ALA A 194 -4.91 4.07 1.14
N PHE A 195 -5.96 3.33 1.51
CA PHE A 195 -6.56 2.33 0.62
C PHE A 195 -7.11 2.93 -0.69
N ARG A 196 -7.70 4.13 -0.66
CA ARG A 196 -8.14 4.80 -1.91
C ARG A 196 -6.97 5.08 -2.85
N ILE A 197 -5.79 5.37 -2.32
CA ILE A 197 -4.57 5.56 -3.13
C ILE A 197 -4.12 4.20 -3.68
N ILE A 198 -4.10 3.15 -2.85
CA ILE A 198 -3.73 1.79 -3.29
C ILE A 198 -4.64 1.32 -4.43
N LYS A 199 -5.94 1.60 -4.33
CA LYS A 199 -6.93 1.24 -5.35
C LYS A 199 -6.63 1.88 -6.71
N SER A 200 -6.04 3.08 -6.77
CA SER A 200 -5.70 3.72 -8.05
C SER A 200 -4.46 3.12 -8.73
N TRP A 201 -3.67 2.32 -8.02
CA TRP A 201 -2.54 1.58 -8.60
C TRP A 201 -2.95 0.22 -9.19
N LEU A 202 -4.12 -0.27 -8.80
CA LEU A 202 -4.60 -1.60 -9.18
C LEU A 202 -5.40 -1.55 -10.49
N PRO A 203 -5.21 -2.53 -11.39
CA PRO A 203 -6.11 -2.70 -12.52
C PRO A 203 -7.51 -3.11 -12.05
N ALA A 204 -8.54 -2.80 -12.85
CA ALA A 204 -9.95 -3.05 -12.49
C ALA A 204 -10.21 -4.52 -12.07
N ARG A 205 -9.58 -5.48 -12.73
CA ARG A 205 -9.68 -6.92 -12.41
C ARG A 205 -9.12 -7.27 -11.03
N ALA A 206 -7.99 -6.67 -10.65
CA ALA A 206 -7.43 -6.87 -9.32
C ALA A 206 -8.32 -6.25 -8.24
N VAL A 207 -8.95 -5.10 -8.51
CA VAL A 207 -9.92 -4.47 -7.60
C VAL A 207 -11.11 -5.39 -7.32
N GLN A 208 -11.61 -6.13 -8.30
CA GLN A 208 -12.74 -7.06 -8.13
C GLN A 208 -12.41 -8.24 -7.18
N LYS A 209 -11.13 -8.61 -7.09
CA LYS A 209 -10.61 -9.67 -6.20
C LYS A 209 -10.50 -9.22 -4.74
N ILE A 210 -10.60 -7.92 -4.45
CA ILE A 210 -10.50 -7.40 -3.08
C ILE A 210 -11.82 -7.61 -2.33
N LYS A 211 -11.75 -8.24 -1.16
CA LYS A 211 -12.88 -8.41 -0.24
C LYS A 211 -12.53 -7.85 1.13
N PHE A 212 -13.40 -7.00 1.66
CA PHE A 212 -13.28 -6.44 3.00
C PHE A 212 -14.03 -7.31 3.98
N LEU A 213 -13.31 -7.82 4.97
CA LEU A 213 -13.82 -8.77 5.94
C LEU A 213 -13.77 -8.18 7.34
N ASN A 214 -14.71 -8.60 8.18
CA ASN A 214 -14.71 -8.39 9.62
C ASN A 214 -15.08 -9.72 10.31
N LYS A 215 -15.11 -9.73 11.65
CA LYS A 215 -15.47 -10.93 12.43
C LYS A 215 -16.79 -11.59 12.03
N SER A 216 -17.76 -10.83 11.50
CA SER A 216 -19.04 -11.40 11.07
C SER A 216 -19.01 -11.95 9.63
N THR A 217 -18.20 -11.36 8.75
CA THR A 217 -18.18 -11.71 7.31
C THR A 217 -17.04 -12.63 6.89
N ILE A 218 -16.01 -12.83 7.73
CA ILE A 218 -14.87 -13.69 7.38
C ILE A 218 -15.28 -15.11 6.98
N ARG A 219 -16.34 -15.64 7.59
CA ARG A 219 -16.91 -16.97 7.31
C ARG A 219 -17.49 -17.10 5.90
N GLU A 220 -17.67 -16.01 5.17
CA GLU A 220 -18.07 -16.04 3.77
C GLU A 220 -16.95 -16.61 2.89
N TYR A 221 -15.68 -16.37 3.26
CA TYR A 221 -14.50 -16.70 2.44
C TYR A 221 -13.55 -17.73 3.07
N VAL A 222 -13.56 -17.89 4.39
CA VAL A 222 -12.70 -18.85 5.10
C VAL A 222 -13.59 -19.82 5.90
N ASN A 223 -13.32 -21.13 5.78
CA ASN A 223 -14.07 -22.14 6.53
C ASN A 223 -13.73 -22.08 8.02
N PRO A 224 -14.72 -22.08 8.95
CA PRO A 224 -14.47 -21.95 10.39
C PRO A 224 -13.46 -22.96 10.95
N ASN A 225 -13.49 -24.20 10.47
CA ASN A 225 -12.60 -25.28 10.91
C ASN A 225 -11.14 -25.13 10.44
N LYS A 226 -10.89 -24.21 9.49
CA LYS A 226 -9.56 -23.88 8.95
C LYS A 226 -9.16 -22.43 9.28
N MET A 227 -9.91 -21.79 10.18
CA MET A 227 -9.79 -20.38 10.53
C MET A 227 -9.09 -20.26 11.88
N LEU A 228 -8.04 -19.43 11.95
CA LEU A 228 -7.31 -19.21 13.19
C LEU A 228 -8.24 -18.70 14.31
N ALA A 229 -7.95 -19.12 15.53
CA ALA A 229 -8.62 -18.66 16.75
C ALA A 229 -8.56 -17.14 16.88
N SER A 230 -7.46 -16.51 16.45
CA SER A 230 -7.32 -15.06 16.40
C SER A 230 -8.36 -14.38 15.50
N TRP A 231 -8.88 -15.08 14.49
CA TRP A 231 -9.92 -14.58 13.59
C TRP A 231 -11.34 -15.02 13.99
N GLY A 232 -11.48 -15.71 15.14
CA GLY A 232 -12.73 -16.22 15.68
C GLY A 232 -13.10 -17.64 15.23
N GLY A 233 -12.11 -18.42 14.79
CA GLY A 233 -12.24 -19.85 14.46
C GLY A 233 -11.80 -20.76 15.61
N GLU A 234 -11.55 -22.02 15.28
CA GLU A 234 -11.18 -23.07 16.26
C GLU A 234 -9.71 -23.49 16.16
N ASP A 235 -8.99 -23.01 15.15
CA ASP A 235 -7.61 -23.43 14.87
C ASP A 235 -6.61 -22.63 15.71
N ASP A 236 -5.93 -23.29 16.64
CA ASP A 236 -4.97 -22.68 17.58
C ASP A 236 -3.54 -22.57 17.03
N TYR A 237 -3.36 -22.78 15.73
CA TYR A 237 -2.06 -22.68 15.09
C TYR A 237 -1.32 -21.39 15.41
N VAL A 238 -0.07 -21.57 15.84
CA VAL A 238 0.91 -20.50 16.03
C VAL A 238 2.00 -20.73 14.99
N PHE A 239 2.30 -19.70 14.21
CA PHE A 239 3.35 -19.77 13.21
C PHE A 239 4.70 -20.10 13.85
N ASP A 240 5.32 -21.15 13.33
CA ASP A 240 6.71 -21.52 13.57
C ASP A 240 7.37 -21.80 12.22
N PHE A 241 8.51 -21.18 11.98
CA PHE A 241 9.17 -21.26 10.68
C PHE A 241 9.89 -22.61 10.55
N SER A 242 9.58 -23.32 9.47
CA SER A 242 10.31 -24.50 9.03
C SER A 242 10.92 -24.29 7.64
N PRO A 243 12.22 -24.61 7.44
CA PRO A 243 12.83 -24.64 6.12
C PRO A 243 12.06 -25.51 5.14
N GLU A 244 12.15 -25.18 3.85
CA GLU A 244 11.52 -25.98 2.79
C GLU A 244 12.29 -27.31 2.62
N SER A 245 11.60 -28.44 2.70
CA SER A 245 12.19 -29.73 2.31
C SER A 245 12.26 -29.79 0.78
N ARG A 246 13.38 -29.33 0.23
CA ARG A 246 13.69 -29.50 -1.19
C ARG A 246 14.22 -30.91 -1.37
N PHE A 247 13.45 -31.78 -2.01
CA PHE A 247 13.98 -33.07 -2.46
C PHE A 247 15.07 -32.78 -3.50
N ASP A 248 16.34 -32.87 -3.10
CA ASP A 248 17.46 -32.88 -4.01
C ASP A 248 17.38 -34.17 -4.85
N LEU A 249 16.82 -34.05 -6.05
CA LEU A 249 16.75 -35.11 -7.06
C LEU A 249 18.14 -35.60 -7.55
N SER A 250 19.22 -35.05 -7.00
CA SER A 250 20.61 -35.45 -7.28
C SER A 250 21.12 -36.59 -6.40
N SER A 251 20.34 -37.09 -5.42
CA SER A 251 20.80 -38.19 -4.58
C SER A 251 19.73 -39.25 -4.27
N THR A 252 19.94 -40.41 -4.90
CA THR A 252 19.52 -41.75 -4.46
C THR A 252 18.13 -42.24 -4.84
N SER A 253 18.13 -43.07 -5.87
CA SER A 253 17.19 -44.16 -6.11
C SER A 253 17.13 -45.11 -4.91
N THR A 254 16.12 -45.00 -4.05
CA THR A 254 15.54 -46.15 -3.32
C THR A 254 14.11 -45.82 -2.87
N GLN A 255 13.24 -46.84 -2.93
CA GLN A 255 11.78 -46.80 -2.87
C GLN A 255 11.16 -46.04 -1.67
N LEU A 256 10.15 -45.22 -1.95
CA LEU A 256 9.19 -44.70 -0.97
C LEU A 256 8.07 -45.73 -0.74
N PRO A 257 7.63 -45.99 0.51
CA PRO A 257 6.36 -46.65 0.76
C PRO A 257 5.23 -45.62 0.73
N ILE A 258 4.38 -45.75 -0.28
CA ILE A 258 3.10 -45.06 -0.43
C ILE A 258 2.12 -45.60 0.64
N LYS A 259 1.59 -44.72 1.49
CA LYS A 259 0.28 -44.93 2.12
C LYS A 259 -0.70 -43.92 1.52
N MET A 260 -1.46 -44.39 0.53
CA MET A 260 -2.71 -43.76 0.09
C MET A 260 -3.80 -44.24 1.04
N ASP A 261 -4.52 -43.30 1.66
CA ASP A 261 -5.87 -43.57 2.14
C ASP A 261 -6.86 -43.12 1.05
N GLU A 262 -7.66 -44.07 0.58
CA GLU A 262 -8.73 -43.90 -0.38
C GLU A 262 -9.96 -43.25 0.28
N ALA A 263 -10.48 -42.17 -0.31
CA ALA A 263 -11.90 -41.83 -0.15
C ALA A 263 -12.48 -41.06 -1.35
N LYS A 264 -13.12 -41.84 -2.23
CA LYS A 264 -14.38 -41.55 -2.95
C LYS A 264 -14.40 -40.46 -4.03
N LYS A 265 -14.23 -40.93 -5.27
CA LYS A 265 -14.86 -40.39 -6.49
C LYS A 265 -16.36 -40.11 -6.28
N LYS A 266 -16.78 -38.89 -6.59
CA LYS A 266 -18.12 -38.61 -7.11
C LYS A 266 -18.00 -37.78 -8.39
N THR A 267 -18.28 -38.44 -9.49
CA THR A 267 -18.63 -37.87 -10.80
C THR A 267 -19.88 -37.00 -10.67
N VAL A 268 -19.88 -35.81 -11.26
CA VAL A 268 -21.09 -34.97 -11.39
C VAL A 268 -21.41 -34.82 -12.88
N HIS A 269 -22.61 -35.26 -13.24
CA HIS A 269 -23.18 -35.13 -14.57
C HIS A 269 -23.64 -33.69 -14.82
N PHE A 270 -23.29 -33.14 -15.98
CA PHE A 270 -23.92 -31.94 -16.53
C PHE A 270 -25.32 -32.29 -17.04
N ALA A 271 -26.33 -31.55 -16.56
CA ALA A 271 -27.64 -31.49 -17.20
C ALA A 271 -28.00 -30.03 -17.46
N LEU A 272 -27.96 -29.67 -18.74
CA LEU A 272 -28.70 -28.57 -19.33
C LEU A 272 -30.20 -28.85 -19.16
N ASN A 273 -31.00 -27.86 -18.78
CA ASN A 273 -32.35 -27.70 -19.32
C ASN A 273 -32.87 -26.27 -19.16
N HIS A 274 -33.36 -25.77 -20.29
CA HIS A 274 -34.08 -24.51 -20.47
C HIS A 274 -35.54 -24.60 -20.01
N SER A 275 -36.14 -23.40 -19.85
CA SER A 275 -37.58 -23.08 -20.00
C SER A 275 -38.45 -23.34 -18.74
N SER A 276 -39.44 -22.54 -18.33
CA SER A 276 -40.18 -21.40 -18.91
C SER A 276 -40.85 -20.57 -17.79
N ALA A 277 -41.36 -19.40 -18.18
CA ALA A 277 -42.07 -18.35 -17.45
C ALA A 277 -43.26 -18.76 -16.54
N GLU A 278 -43.61 -17.91 -15.55
CA GLU A 278 -44.83 -17.07 -15.59
C GLU A 278 -45.03 -16.11 -14.39
N SER A 279 -45.40 -14.87 -14.75
CA SER A 279 -46.30 -13.90 -14.09
C SER A 279 -45.96 -13.18 -12.77
N SER A 280 -45.92 -11.85 -12.87
CA SER A 280 -46.00 -10.82 -11.82
C SER A 280 -47.40 -10.72 -11.17
N PRO A 281 -47.57 -9.87 -10.14
CA PRO A 281 -48.15 -8.56 -10.46
C PRO A 281 -47.46 -7.35 -9.82
N VAL A 282 -47.77 -6.22 -10.43
CA VAL A 282 -47.31 -4.84 -10.27
C VAL A 282 -48.02 -4.14 -9.10
N SER A 283 -47.31 -3.22 -8.43
CA SER A 283 -47.91 -1.97 -7.96
C SER A 283 -46.90 -0.81 -8.09
N THR A 284 -47.32 0.16 -8.89
CA THR A 284 -46.74 1.44 -9.27
C THR A 284 -46.68 2.49 -8.15
N SER A 285 -45.64 3.33 -8.13
CA SER A 285 -45.80 4.79 -8.22
C SER A 285 -44.48 5.50 -8.54
N ASN A 286 -44.46 6.16 -9.69
CA ASN A 286 -43.44 7.08 -10.18
C ASN A 286 -43.22 8.29 -9.24
N ARG A 287 -41.98 8.82 -9.24
CA ARG A 287 -41.72 10.26 -9.40
C ARG A 287 -40.29 10.44 -9.96
N ASP A 288 -40.22 10.74 -11.24
CA ASP A 288 -39.04 11.28 -11.92
C ASP A 288 -38.75 12.70 -11.42
N VAL A 289 -37.49 12.99 -11.13
CA VAL A 289 -36.95 14.36 -11.14
C VAL A 289 -35.69 14.34 -11.99
N LYS A 290 -35.79 14.94 -13.19
CA LYS A 290 -34.64 15.31 -14.03
C LYS A 290 -33.79 16.32 -13.27
N PHE A 291 -32.47 16.16 -13.30
CA PHE A 291 -31.55 17.26 -13.09
C PHE A 291 -30.73 17.49 -14.35
N GLU A 292 -30.89 18.69 -14.87
CA GLU A 292 -30.20 19.26 -16.02
C GLU A 292 -28.73 19.56 -15.66
N ASN A 293 -27.88 19.48 -16.68
CA ASN A 293 -26.50 19.93 -16.64
C ASN A 293 -26.47 21.45 -16.52
N GLU A 294 -25.98 21.98 -15.40
CA GLU A 294 -25.57 23.39 -15.28
C GLU A 294 -24.08 23.54 -14.98
N THR A 295 -23.57 24.60 -15.58
CA THR A 295 -22.19 24.96 -15.89
C THR A 295 -21.29 25.20 -14.68
N SER A 296 -20.00 24.95 -14.88
CA SER A 296 -18.90 25.19 -13.93
C SER A 296 -18.70 26.69 -13.67
N GLU A 297 -19.36 27.23 -12.63
CA GLU A 297 -19.00 28.52 -12.04
C GLU A 297 -17.83 28.35 -11.06
N THR A 298 -16.79 29.15 -11.24
CA THR A 298 -15.66 29.29 -10.30
C THR A 298 -16.16 29.90 -8.99
N ILE A 299 -16.13 29.12 -7.91
CA ILE A 299 -16.53 29.54 -6.57
C ILE A 299 -15.59 30.65 -6.11
N GLY A 300 -16.13 31.86 -5.87
CA GLY A 300 -15.39 32.97 -5.26
C GLY A 300 -14.88 32.63 -3.85
N PRO A 301 -14.02 33.47 -3.24
CA PRO A 301 -13.46 33.17 -1.93
C PRO A 301 -14.57 33.16 -0.86
N LEU A 302 -14.72 32.03 -0.16
CA LEU A 302 -15.75 31.83 0.86
C LEU A 302 -15.25 32.25 2.24
N ILE A 303 -13.97 31.98 2.53
CA ILE A 303 -13.36 32.32 3.81
C ILE A 303 -12.12 33.19 3.64
N LYS A 304 -11.89 34.05 4.63
CA LYS A 304 -10.66 34.79 4.82
C LYS A 304 -9.94 34.26 6.04
N VAL A 305 -8.71 33.80 5.85
CA VAL A 305 -7.82 33.42 6.97
C VAL A 305 -7.11 34.67 7.46
N ILE A 306 -7.36 35.05 8.70
CA ILE A 306 -6.74 36.23 9.32
C ILE A 306 -5.30 35.82 9.69
N HIS A 307 -4.35 36.34 8.91
CA HIS A 307 -2.94 35.94 8.74
C HIS A 307 -2.77 34.79 7.72
N PRO A 308 -2.33 35.09 6.49
CA PRO A 308 -2.70 34.26 5.34
C PRO A 308 -2.04 32.88 5.30
N ASP A 309 -0.86 32.69 5.90
CA ASP A 309 -0.06 31.50 5.56
C ASP A 309 0.67 30.82 6.72
N THR A 310 0.46 31.23 7.97
CA THR A 310 1.24 30.71 9.09
C THR A 310 0.47 30.57 10.40
N VAL A 311 0.61 29.40 11.04
CA VAL A 311 0.21 29.13 12.43
C VAL A 311 1.41 29.40 13.32
N HIS A 312 1.30 30.40 14.18
CA HIS A 312 2.33 30.76 15.15
C HIS A 312 2.11 29.97 16.45
N PHE A 313 3.11 29.20 16.86
CA PHE A 313 3.09 28.48 18.14
C PHE A 313 3.85 29.25 19.20
N ASN A 314 3.20 29.45 20.35
CA ASN A 314 3.78 30.05 21.54
C ASN A 314 3.55 29.16 22.77
N TRP A 315 4.48 29.20 23.72
CA TRP A 315 4.30 28.54 25.01
C TRP A 315 3.30 29.34 25.85
N ASN A 316 2.30 28.67 26.42
CA ASN A 316 1.29 29.31 27.27
C ASN A 316 1.52 29.09 28.78
N GLY A 317 2.64 28.45 29.17
CA GLY A 317 2.91 28.02 30.54
C GLY A 317 2.79 26.50 30.76
N THR A 318 2.03 25.80 29.90
CA THR A 318 1.75 24.36 30.03
C THR A 318 1.98 23.58 28.74
N GLU A 319 1.63 24.17 27.60
CA GLU A 319 1.73 23.54 26.29
C GLU A 319 2.01 24.60 25.21
N PHE A 320 2.48 24.15 24.05
CA PHE A 320 2.63 25.02 22.89
C PHE A 320 1.30 25.11 22.14
N VAL A 321 0.80 26.33 21.99
CA VAL A 321 -0.50 26.62 21.38
C VAL A 321 -0.31 27.55 20.19
N GLY A 322 -1.04 27.29 19.12
CA GLY A 322 -1.22 28.19 18.00
C GLY A 322 -2.69 28.49 17.75
N SER A 323 -2.96 29.56 16.99
CA SER A 323 -4.31 30.01 16.67
C SER A 323 -4.49 30.20 15.19
N ILE A 324 -5.61 29.73 14.66
CA ILE A 324 -6.06 29.97 13.29
C ILE A 324 -7.39 30.73 13.38
N ASN A 325 -7.46 31.90 12.75
CA ASN A 325 -8.68 32.70 12.72
C ASN A 325 -9.24 32.67 11.29
N VAL A 326 -10.49 32.22 11.16
CA VAL A 326 -11.21 32.16 9.88
C VAL A 326 -12.44 33.04 9.95
N GLU A 327 -12.68 33.82 8.90
CA GLU A 327 -13.83 34.71 8.74
C GLU A 327 -14.62 34.27 7.50
N ASN A 328 -15.93 34.10 7.61
CA ASN A 328 -16.79 33.87 6.45
C ASN A 328 -17.06 35.20 5.74
N ILE A 329 -16.54 35.34 4.51
CA ILE A 329 -16.68 36.54 3.68
C ILE A 329 -17.69 36.36 2.53
N SER A 330 -18.32 35.18 2.44
CA SER A 330 -19.38 34.92 1.47
C SER A 330 -20.73 35.43 1.96
N ASP A 331 -21.69 35.48 1.05
CA ASP A 331 -23.11 35.77 1.30
C ASP A 331 -23.92 34.56 1.78
N LYS A 332 -23.27 33.40 1.98
CA LYS A 332 -23.90 32.14 2.40
C LYS A 332 -23.24 31.59 3.65
N ASN A 333 -23.88 30.59 4.28
CA ASN A 333 -23.23 29.84 5.35
C ASN A 333 -22.09 29.00 4.78
N VAL A 334 -21.00 28.86 5.53
CA VAL A 334 -19.81 28.14 5.09
C VAL A 334 -19.46 27.03 6.06
N LEU A 335 -19.40 25.81 5.57
CA LEU A 335 -18.89 24.66 6.30
C LEU A 335 -17.37 24.60 6.11
N TYR A 336 -16.63 24.67 7.22
CA TYR A 336 -15.17 24.54 7.21
C TYR A 336 -14.69 23.26 7.90
N LYS A 337 -13.51 22.79 7.50
CA LYS A 337 -12.80 21.68 8.13
C LYS A 337 -11.29 21.87 8.07
N ILE A 338 -10.62 21.50 9.15
CA ILE A 338 -9.18 21.66 9.31
C ILE A 338 -8.54 20.28 9.33
N LYS A 339 -7.47 20.15 8.54
CA LYS A 339 -6.60 18.97 8.49
C LYS A 339 -5.17 19.40 8.75
N THR A 340 -4.35 18.46 9.20
CA THR A 340 -2.91 18.66 9.43
C THR A 340 -2.13 17.49 8.84
N THR A 341 -0.87 17.71 8.49
CA THR A 341 0.09 16.67 8.10
C THR A 341 0.50 15.76 9.26
N SER A 342 0.14 16.10 10.50
CA SER A 342 0.47 15.31 11.69
C SER A 342 -0.66 15.33 12.74
N PRO A 343 -1.78 14.64 12.47
CA PRO A 343 -2.95 14.64 13.35
C PRO A 343 -2.67 14.11 14.75
N ASP A 344 -1.71 13.18 14.90
CA ASP A 344 -1.33 12.63 16.20
C ASP A 344 -0.57 13.65 17.06
N ARG A 345 0.10 14.63 16.44
CA ARG A 345 0.88 15.65 17.14
C ARG A 345 0.06 16.83 17.59
N PHE A 346 -1.07 17.09 16.94
CA PHE A 346 -1.84 18.30 17.16
C PHE A 346 -3.27 18.00 17.57
N ARG A 347 -3.73 18.63 18.65
CA ARG A 347 -5.13 18.69 19.00
C ARG A 347 -5.71 19.99 18.45
N VAL A 348 -6.66 19.89 17.52
CA VAL A 348 -7.32 21.05 16.88
C VAL A 348 -8.74 21.18 17.40
N ARG A 349 -9.11 22.36 17.93
CA ARG A 349 -10.44 22.61 18.49
C ARG A 349 -10.95 24.03 18.19
N PRO A 350 -12.13 24.17 17.56
CA PRO A 350 -12.86 23.14 16.81
C PRO A 350 -12.07 22.70 15.56
N ASN A 351 -12.26 21.45 15.09
CA ASN A 351 -11.62 20.96 13.86
C ASN A 351 -12.51 21.06 12.61
N SER A 352 -13.80 21.35 12.79
CA SER A 352 -14.78 21.65 11.75
C SER A 352 -15.98 22.37 12.36
N GLY A 353 -16.72 23.12 11.54
CA GLY A 353 -17.93 23.82 11.97
C GLY A 353 -18.59 24.56 10.83
N ILE A 354 -19.74 25.16 11.10
CA ILE A 354 -20.44 26.06 10.17
C ILE A 354 -20.22 27.50 10.64
N LEU A 355 -19.88 28.38 9.70
CA LEU A 355 -19.76 29.83 9.89
C LEU A 355 -20.91 30.52 9.16
N GLN A 356 -21.67 31.32 9.88
CA GLN A 356 -22.66 32.21 9.27
C GLN A 356 -21.96 33.39 8.56
N GLN A 357 -22.70 34.08 7.70
CA GLN A 357 -22.20 35.24 6.97
C GLN A 357 -21.58 36.28 7.93
N GLY A 358 -20.35 36.73 7.65
CA GLY A 358 -19.64 37.72 8.44
C GLY A 358 -19.13 37.23 9.80
N VAL A 359 -19.35 35.96 10.16
CA VAL A 359 -18.91 35.41 11.45
C VAL A 359 -17.48 34.89 11.33
N SER A 360 -16.69 35.19 12.38
CA SER A 360 -15.34 34.65 12.56
C SER A 360 -15.29 33.55 13.61
N ALA A 361 -14.45 32.55 13.40
CA ALA A 361 -14.10 31.55 14.41
C ALA A 361 -12.60 31.51 14.68
N LYS A 362 -12.27 31.38 15.97
CA LYS A 362 -10.92 31.10 16.46
C LYS A 362 -10.76 29.60 16.68
N ILE A 363 -9.88 28.98 15.91
CA ILE A 363 -9.45 27.59 16.09
C ILE A 363 -8.15 27.56 16.88
N THR A 364 -8.15 26.76 17.93
CA THR A 364 -6.98 26.50 18.77
C THR A 364 -6.28 25.22 18.32
N VAL A 365 -4.97 25.30 18.12
CA VAL A 365 -4.11 24.18 17.74
C VAL A 365 -3.09 23.95 18.85
N VAL A 366 -3.12 22.79 19.48
CA VAL A 366 -2.24 22.46 20.60
C VAL A 366 -1.27 21.36 20.20
N LEU A 367 0.03 21.57 20.40
CA LEU A 367 1.04 20.52 20.26
C LEU A 367 0.99 19.58 21.46
N GLN A 368 0.80 18.29 21.21
CA GLN A 368 0.74 17.26 22.26
C GLN A 368 2.12 17.04 22.91
N SER A 369 2.13 16.56 24.16
CA SER A 369 3.35 16.25 24.91
C SER A 369 4.19 15.17 24.21
N GLY A 370 5.53 15.28 24.32
CA GLY A 370 6.45 14.29 23.76
C GLY A 370 7.01 14.64 22.37
N TYR A 371 6.59 15.77 21.78
CA TYR A 371 7.13 16.26 20.52
C TYR A 371 7.97 17.54 20.71
N PRO A 372 9.18 17.62 20.14
CA PRO A 372 10.01 18.82 20.24
C PRO A 372 9.40 19.96 19.43
N ILE A 373 9.41 21.19 19.95
CA ILE A 373 8.78 22.35 19.32
C ILE A 373 9.32 22.63 17.91
N ASN A 374 10.62 22.47 17.68
CA ASN A 374 11.21 22.68 16.35
C ASN A 374 10.69 21.70 15.28
N SER A 375 10.08 20.58 15.69
CA SER A 375 9.46 19.65 14.74
C SER A 375 8.20 20.20 14.07
N VAL A 376 7.56 21.25 14.63
CA VAL A 376 6.35 21.83 14.05
C VAL A 376 6.63 22.57 12.74
N LEU A 377 7.87 23.04 12.51
CA LEU A 377 8.26 23.80 11.31
C LEU A 377 8.09 22.99 10.01
N LYS A 378 8.02 21.66 10.11
CA LYS A 378 7.80 20.74 8.97
C LYS A 378 6.31 20.52 8.69
N ASP A 379 5.43 20.93 9.60
CA ASP A 379 3.99 20.70 9.51
C ASP A 379 3.24 21.76 8.75
N LYS A 380 2.11 21.32 8.20
CA LYS A 380 1.19 22.15 7.45
C LYS A 380 -0.24 21.87 7.89
N PHE A 381 -1.04 22.92 7.94
CA PHE A 381 -2.48 22.84 8.13
C PHE A 381 -3.18 23.15 6.81
N LEU A 382 -4.31 22.48 6.57
CA LEU A 382 -5.16 22.69 5.42
C LEU A 382 -6.56 23.01 5.92
N ILE A 383 -7.06 24.19 5.59
CA ILE A 383 -8.45 24.56 5.79
C ILE A 383 -9.18 24.29 4.48
N MET A 384 -10.30 23.57 4.57
CA MET A 384 -11.21 23.33 3.45
C MET A 384 -12.53 24.02 3.77
N ALA A 385 -13.11 24.72 2.80
CA ALA A 385 -14.38 25.42 2.95
C ALA A 385 -15.31 25.14 1.77
N MET A 386 -16.61 25.09 2.05
CA MET A 386 -17.67 25.02 1.04
C MET A 386 -18.95 25.69 1.53
N VAL A 387 -19.79 26.10 0.59
CA VAL A 387 -21.14 26.60 0.89
C VAL A 387 -21.93 25.52 1.62
N SER A 388 -22.64 25.91 2.67
CA SER A 388 -23.54 25.09 3.47
C SER A 388 -24.97 25.62 3.34
N GLU A 389 -25.92 24.71 3.12
CA GLU A 389 -27.36 25.03 3.16
C GLU A 389 -27.90 25.05 4.59
N CYS A 390 -27.16 24.47 5.53
CA CYS A 390 -27.53 24.42 6.94
C CYS A 390 -26.96 25.64 7.69
N GLU A 391 -27.76 26.24 8.56
CA GLU A 391 -27.35 27.31 9.48
C GLU A 391 -26.65 26.75 10.72
N TYR A 392 -27.13 25.61 11.21
CA TYR A 392 -26.54 24.85 12.31
C TYR A 392 -26.54 23.37 11.93
N ALA A 393 -25.53 22.64 12.42
CA ALA A 393 -25.45 21.20 12.27
C ALA A 393 -24.70 20.60 13.47
N THR A 394 -25.17 19.44 13.92
CA THR A 394 -24.48 18.61 14.90
C THR A 394 -23.16 18.08 14.33
N SER A 395 -22.25 17.65 15.20
CA SER A 395 -20.98 17.06 14.75
C SER A 395 -21.20 15.83 13.85
N GLN A 396 -22.27 15.06 14.07
CA GLN A 396 -22.58 13.88 13.27
C GLN A 396 -23.07 14.25 11.86
N GLU A 397 -23.93 15.25 11.75
CA GLU A 397 -24.40 15.77 10.45
C GLU A 397 -23.25 16.38 9.66
N ILE A 398 -22.38 17.15 10.31
CA ILE A 398 -21.15 17.68 9.69
C ILE A 398 -20.30 16.55 9.11
N ILE A 399 -20.14 15.44 9.84
CA ILE A 399 -19.39 14.27 9.35
C ILE A 399 -20.06 13.66 8.10
N GLU A 400 -21.39 13.55 8.08
CA GLU A 400 -22.13 13.03 6.92
C GLU A 400 -22.03 13.94 5.70
N ILE A 401 -22.17 15.25 5.89
CA ILE A 401 -22.02 16.25 4.82
C ILE A 401 -20.64 16.13 4.18
N TRP A 402 -19.58 16.02 5.00
CA TRP A 402 -18.21 15.82 4.50
C TRP A 402 -17.97 14.45 3.84
N LYS A 403 -18.78 13.42 4.11
CA LYS A 403 -18.69 12.10 3.44
C LYS A 403 -19.32 12.11 2.05
N ARG A 404 -20.37 12.91 1.84
CA ARG A 404 -21.14 12.99 0.59
C ARG A 404 -20.62 14.07 -0.38
N CYS A 405 -19.73 14.95 0.10
CA CYS A 405 -19.19 16.07 -0.67
C CYS A 405 -18.25 15.64 -1.82
N ASP A 406 -18.45 16.23 -3.00
CA ASP A 406 -17.51 16.17 -4.11
C ASP A 406 -16.35 17.16 -3.92
N THR A 407 -15.12 16.63 -3.92
CA THR A 407 -13.90 17.38 -3.60
C THR A 407 -13.48 18.41 -4.65
N VAL A 408 -14.08 18.39 -5.85
CA VAL A 408 -13.72 19.30 -6.96
C VAL A 408 -14.20 20.74 -6.72
N LYS A 409 -15.14 20.97 -5.78
CA LYS A 409 -15.76 22.28 -5.49
C LYS A 409 -15.33 22.90 -4.14
N LEU A 410 -14.17 22.55 -3.60
CA LEU A 410 -13.71 23.03 -2.29
C LEU A 410 -12.71 24.18 -2.39
N GLU A 411 -12.96 25.26 -1.66
CA GLU A 411 -11.93 26.26 -1.40
C GLU A 411 -10.90 25.69 -0.40
N GLN A 412 -9.61 25.96 -0.63
CA GLN A 412 -8.51 25.41 0.16
C GLN A 412 -7.47 26.47 0.54
N HIS A 413 -7.14 26.56 1.83
CA HIS A 413 -6.07 27.42 2.35
C HIS A 413 -5.02 26.58 3.06
N ARG A 414 -3.74 26.74 2.69
CA ARG A 414 -2.61 25.98 3.26
C ARG A 414 -1.77 26.87 4.17
N LEU A 415 -1.65 26.49 5.43
CA LEU A 415 -0.86 27.21 6.42
C LEU A 415 0.40 26.43 6.77
N LYS A 416 1.54 27.11 6.88
CA LYS A 416 2.78 26.58 7.46
C LYS A 416 2.80 26.83 8.97
N CYS A 417 3.77 26.27 9.69
CA CYS A 417 3.93 26.55 11.12
C CYS A 417 5.19 27.39 11.36
N SER A 418 5.16 28.22 12.40
CA SER A 418 6.32 28.93 12.93
C SER A 418 6.28 28.95 14.45
N VAL A 419 7.42 29.24 15.07
CA VAL A 419 7.58 29.33 16.52
C VAL A 419 7.95 30.77 16.86
N VAL A 420 7.31 31.34 17.87
CA VAL A 420 7.67 32.68 18.38
C VAL A 420 8.60 32.48 19.58
N GLU A 421 9.86 32.91 19.44
CA GLU A 421 10.81 32.92 20.55
C GLU A 421 10.44 34.06 21.54
N PRO A 422 10.55 33.84 22.86
CA PRO A 422 10.29 34.90 23.83
C PRO A 422 11.30 36.04 23.64
N LEU A 423 10.81 37.27 23.47
CA LEU A 423 11.64 38.47 23.62
C LEU A 423 12.06 38.54 25.09
N GLU A 424 13.31 38.16 25.39
CA GLU A 424 13.89 38.40 26.71
C GLU A 424 13.97 39.92 26.95
N SER A 425 13.12 40.39 27.86
CA SER A 425 13.21 41.71 28.45
C SER A 425 14.56 41.85 29.15
N SER A 426 15.37 42.76 28.63
CA SER A 426 16.55 43.34 29.23
C SER A 426 16.47 43.45 30.76
N ASN A 427 17.39 42.78 31.45
CA ASN A 427 18.05 43.36 32.62
C ASN A 427 19.50 42.87 32.72
N VAL A 428 20.35 43.89 32.80
CA VAL A 428 21.81 43.91 32.80
C VAL A 428 22.37 43.30 34.08
N HIS A 429 23.40 42.46 33.97
CA HIS A 429 24.63 42.56 34.77
C HIS A 429 25.81 41.86 34.08
N THR A 430 26.53 42.68 33.29
CA THR A 430 27.99 42.77 33.16
C THR A 430 28.87 41.63 33.71
N ASN A 431 29.55 40.90 32.81
CA ASN A 431 30.96 41.19 32.50
C ASN A 431 31.33 40.57 31.15
N GLY A 432 31.57 41.45 30.18
CA GLY A 432 31.94 41.08 28.82
C GLY A 432 33.38 40.62 28.70
N ASN A 433 33.60 39.68 27.80
CA ASN A 433 34.25 40.04 26.54
C ASN A 433 33.57 39.26 25.41
N ALA A 434 32.63 39.94 24.76
CA ALA A 434 32.12 39.56 23.46
C ALA A 434 32.96 40.29 22.40
N THR A 435 33.37 39.55 21.37
CA THR A 435 33.52 40.12 20.04
C THR A 435 32.67 39.28 19.09
N HIS A 436 31.51 39.82 18.73
CA HIS A 436 30.82 39.49 17.49
C HIS A 436 31.71 39.92 16.31
N PHE A 437 31.85 39.09 15.29
CA PHE A 437 31.24 39.27 13.97
C PHE A 437 31.69 38.14 13.04
N THR A 438 30.71 37.58 12.34
CA THR A 438 30.83 36.65 11.23
C THR A 438 31.74 37.23 10.15
N SER A 439 32.93 36.67 9.96
CA SER A 439 33.70 36.88 8.73
C SER A 439 33.34 35.77 7.72
N PRO A 440 33.31 36.07 6.41
CA PRO A 440 33.18 35.08 5.35
C PRO A 440 34.23 33.96 5.41
N ASP A 441 35.36 34.20 6.07
CA ASP A 441 36.47 33.25 6.18
C ASP A 441 36.15 32.10 7.14
N ASP A 442 35.36 32.33 8.21
CA ASP A 442 34.94 31.27 9.15
C ASP A 442 33.91 30.31 8.52
N LEU A 443 33.12 30.82 7.56
CA LEU A 443 32.26 29.98 6.72
C LEU A 443 33.07 29.21 5.68
N HIS A 444 34.11 29.84 5.13
CA HIS A 444 34.97 29.22 4.14
C HIS A 444 35.83 28.11 4.74
N GLU A 445 36.33 28.30 5.96
CA GLU A 445 37.09 27.30 6.72
C GLU A 445 36.22 26.08 7.10
N LYS A 446 34.97 26.31 7.50
CA LYS A 446 33.99 25.22 7.73
C LYS A 446 33.64 24.45 6.45
N VAL A 447 33.56 25.15 5.31
CA VAL A 447 33.31 24.51 4.00
C VAL A 447 34.53 23.73 3.51
N GLU A 448 35.75 24.21 3.74
CA GLU A 448 37.00 23.47 3.45
C GLU A 448 37.15 22.23 4.34
N GLN A 449 36.83 22.34 5.64
CA GLN A 449 36.80 21.18 6.55
C GLN A 449 35.79 20.12 6.09
N LEU A 450 34.60 20.53 5.63
CA LEU A 450 33.61 19.60 5.07
C LEU A 450 34.08 18.97 3.75
N ARG A 451 34.75 19.74 2.88
CA ARG A 451 35.31 19.23 1.61
C ARG A 451 36.49 18.27 1.83
N SER A 452 37.31 18.47 2.86
CA SER A 452 38.40 17.55 3.20
C SER A 452 37.87 16.23 3.77
N LEU A 453 36.81 16.29 4.58
CA LEU A 453 36.07 15.12 5.09
C LEU A 453 35.44 14.29 3.96
N VAL A 454 34.87 14.95 2.95
CA VAL A 454 34.29 14.26 1.77
C VAL A 454 35.39 13.62 0.93
N ARG A 455 36.52 14.31 0.69
CA ARG A 455 37.67 13.75 -0.05
C ARG A 455 38.32 12.57 0.66
N SER A 456 38.44 12.62 2.00
CA SER A 456 38.89 11.51 2.84
C SER A 456 37.99 10.28 2.69
N ARG A 457 36.66 10.46 2.76
CA ARG A 457 35.69 9.37 2.60
C ARG A 457 35.66 8.79 1.18
N GLN A 458 35.86 9.62 0.15
CA GLN A 458 35.98 9.15 -1.23
C GLN A 458 37.28 8.37 -1.47
N SER A 459 38.40 8.80 -0.90
CA SER A 459 39.68 8.06 -0.97
C SER A 459 39.61 6.69 -0.30
N ILE A 460 38.88 6.58 0.81
CA ILE A 460 38.62 5.29 1.49
C ILE A 460 37.77 4.38 0.60
N LEU A 461 36.75 4.91 -0.09
CA LEU A 461 35.94 4.16 -1.05
C LEU A 461 36.76 3.66 -2.25
N THR A 462 37.61 4.52 -2.84
CA THR A 462 38.42 4.14 -4.01
C THR A 462 39.50 3.12 -3.64
N SER A 463 40.06 3.19 -2.43
CA SER A 463 41.01 2.21 -1.87
C SER A 463 40.35 0.85 -1.61
N PHE A 464 39.08 0.84 -1.23
CA PHE A 464 38.31 -0.39 -1.01
C PHE A 464 37.93 -1.09 -2.32
N VAL A 465 37.61 -0.31 -3.36
CA VAL A 465 37.26 -0.85 -4.69
C VAL A 465 38.49 -1.41 -5.43
N LEU A 466 39.67 -0.80 -5.28
CA LEU A 466 40.93 -1.28 -5.90
C LEU A 466 41.59 -2.47 -5.19
N LYS A 467 41.14 -2.85 -3.98
CA LYS A 467 41.60 -4.06 -3.27
C LYS A 467 40.68 -5.27 -3.44
N THR A 468 39.55 -5.09 -4.12
CA THR A 468 38.51 -6.13 -4.30
C THR A 468 38.27 -6.45 -5.78
N LEU A 469 39.10 -5.88 -6.66
CA LEU A 469 39.33 -6.28 -8.06
C LEU A 469 40.78 -6.74 -8.16
#